data_AF-A0A0M8QSZ9-F1
#
_entry.id   AF-A0A0M8QSZ9-F1
#
_cell.length_a   1.000
_cell.length_b   1.000
_cell.length_c   1.000
_cell.angle_alpha   90.00
_cell.angle_beta   90.00
_cell.angle_gamma   90.00
#
_symmetry.space_group_name_H-M   'P 1'
#
loop_
_entity.id
_entity.type
_entity.pdbx_description
1 polymer ?
#
loop_
_entity_poly.entity_id
_entity_poly.type
_entity_poly.pdbx_seq_one_letter_code
_entity_poly.pdbx_strand_id
1 'polypeptide(L)'
;MPARLSLLAWDADPSRQAPAVRAGALAELARRGLLIDDEGIATPRDLDSRTGDPVLDGLLELVSESCPHRWRVWVTLRARYTLDAVREQLVAEGVLRAEKHRVLRVFPSVEHVLADTARADALRGEAHRILAGSAPVEEVPEPTATVLALAAAAGLPPVPDGSLRDGRADALARRAGATTPAFGAVLRELRAGLRDEAPQASLTRGR
;
A
#
# COMPACT_ATOMS: atom_id res chain seq x y z
N MET A 1 3.06 -7.23 -2.85
CA MET A 1 2.62 -6.33 -1.75
C MET A 1 1.25 -5.66 -1.91
N PRO A 2 0.83 -5.12 -3.08
CA PRO A 2 -0.35 -4.25 -3.16
C PRO A 2 -1.67 -4.93 -2.77
N ALA A 3 -1.85 -6.21 -3.13
CA ALA A 3 -2.99 -7.02 -2.70
C ALA A 3 -3.12 -7.12 -1.16
N ARG A 4 -2.01 -7.32 -0.44
CA ARG A 4 -2.02 -7.37 1.04
C ARG A 4 -2.46 -6.03 1.63
N LEU A 5 -2.00 -4.91 1.08
CA LEU A 5 -2.46 -3.58 1.52
C LEU A 5 -3.92 -3.34 1.17
N SER A 6 -4.42 -3.83 0.03
CA SER A 6 -5.84 -3.73 -0.31
C SER A 6 -6.73 -4.46 0.70
N LEU A 7 -6.31 -5.65 1.16
CA LEU A 7 -7.04 -6.41 2.16
C LEU A 7 -6.93 -5.78 3.56
N LEU A 8 -5.76 -5.27 3.94
CA LEU A 8 -5.57 -4.55 5.22
C LEU A 8 -6.36 -3.24 5.27
N ALA A 9 -6.52 -2.59 4.13
CA ALA A 9 -7.27 -1.34 3.99
C ALA A 9 -8.75 -1.58 3.68
N TRP A 10 -9.24 -2.83 3.66
CA TRP A 10 -10.57 -3.15 3.13
C TRP A 10 -11.70 -2.33 3.76
N ASP A 11 -11.66 -2.15 5.09
CA ASP A 11 -12.67 -1.39 5.85
C ASP A 11 -12.35 0.11 5.95
N ALA A 12 -11.25 0.57 5.35
CA ALA A 12 -10.89 1.97 5.33
C ALA A 12 -11.66 2.72 4.24
N ASP A 13 -11.77 4.05 4.39
CA ASP A 13 -12.34 4.89 3.35
C ASP A 13 -11.57 4.74 2.01
N PRO A 14 -12.24 4.73 0.85
CA PRO A 14 -11.59 4.60 -0.46
C PRO A 14 -10.44 5.59 -0.70
N SER A 15 -10.53 6.81 -0.16
CA SER A 15 -9.46 7.82 -0.22
C SER A 15 -8.18 7.39 0.48
N ARG A 16 -8.26 6.48 1.45
CA ARG A 16 -7.11 5.88 2.15
C ARG A 16 -6.66 4.56 1.51
N GLN A 17 -7.59 3.81 0.91
CA GLN A 17 -7.27 2.54 0.24
C GLN A 17 -6.36 2.75 -0.96
N ALA A 18 -6.72 3.69 -1.85
CA ALA A 18 -5.98 3.87 -3.11
C ALA A 18 -4.51 4.27 -2.88
N PRO A 19 -4.17 5.26 -2.02
CA PRO A 19 -2.79 5.59 -1.72
C PRO A 19 -2.01 4.44 -1.08
N ALA A 20 -2.62 3.71 -0.14
CA ALA A 20 -1.97 2.56 0.51
C ALA A 20 -1.62 1.47 -0.51
N VAL A 21 -2.57 1.09 -1.36
CA VAL A 21 -2.35 0.10 -2.42
C VAL A 21 -1.30 0.57 -3.42
N ARG A 22 -1.36 1.84 -3.85
CA ARG A 22 -0.36 2.45 -4.75
C ARG A 22 1.04 2.41 -4.14
N ALA A 23 1.20 2.79 -2.87
CA ALA A 23 2.49 2.74 -2.18
C ALA A 23 3.04 1.31 -2.10
N GLY A 24 2.19 0.30 -1.88
CA GLY A 24 2.61 -1.10 -1.91
C GLY A 24 3.08 -1.57 -3.28
N ALA A 25 2.45 -1.11 -4.36
CA ALA A 25 2.87 -1.43 -5.72
C ALA A 25 4.22 -0.77 -6.06
N LEU A 26 4.40 0.51 -5.70
CA LEU A 26 5.67 1.23 -5.86
C LEU A 26 6.81 0.58 -5.08
N ALA A 27 6.56 0.19 -3.82
CA ALA A 27 7.54 -0.51 -3.00
C ALA A 27 7.93 -1.87 -3.59
N GLU A 28 6.96 -2.64 -4.10
CA GLU A 28 7.23 -3.92 -4.75
C GLU A 28 8.10 -3.75 -6.00
N LEU A 29 7.81 -2.75 -6.84
CA LEU A 29 8.60 -2.44 -8.04
C LEU A 29 10.02 -1.99 -7.69
N ALA A 30 10.17 -1.14 -6.68
CA ALA A 30 11.47 -0.70 -6.19
C ALA A 30 12.30 -1.86 -5.63
N ARG A 31 11.67 -2.74 -4.85
CA ARG A 31 12.29 -3.94 -4.27
C ARG A 31 12.74 -4.93 -5.36
N ARG A 32 11.98 -5.05 -6.45
CA ARG A 32 12.35 -5.84 -7.63
C ARG A 32 13.41 -5.15 -8.51
N GLY A 33 13.76 -3.90 -8.22
CA GLY A 33 14.71 -3.11 -8.99
C GLY A 33 14.19 -2.67 -10.36
N LEU A 34 12.87 -2.63 -10.55
CA LEU A 34 12.24 -2.22 -11.82
C LEU A 34 11.91 -0.73 -11.85
N LEU A 35 11.65 -0.15 -10.68
CA LEU A 35 11.74 1.28 -10.46
C LEU A 35 12.98 1.57 -9.62
N ILE A 36 13.78 2.55 -10.04
CA ILE A 36 14.94 3.04 -9.32
C ILE A 36 14.69 4.47 -8.84
N ASP A 37 15.39 4.84 -7.77
CA ASP A 37 15.44 6.23 -7.33
C ASP A 37 16.52 6.96 -8.12
N ASP A 38 16.12 8.00 -8.84
CA ASP A 38 17.00 8.92 -9.55
C ASP A 38 16.81 10.32 -8.94
N GLU A 39 17.66 10.67 -7.98
CA GLU A 39 17.59 11.95 -7.25
C GLU A 39 16.20 12.25 -6.64
N GLY A 40 15.51 11.22 -6.11
CA GLY A 40 14.17 11.33 -5.53
C GLY A 40 13.03 11.18 -6.53
N ILE A 41 13.33 11.00 -7.82
CA ILE A 41 12.37 10.69 -8.89
C ILE A 41 12.23 9.18 -9.02
N ALA A 42 10.99 8.70 -9.16
CA ALA A 42 10.73 7.30 -9.45
C ALA A 42 10.91 7.06 -10.97
N THR A 43 11.97 6.34 -11.34
CA THR A 43 12.37 6.16 -12.73
C THR A 43 12.35 4.68 -13.11
N PRO A 44 11.72 4.28 -14.24
CA PRO A 44 11.83 2.93 -14.76
C PRO A 44 13.30 2.58 -15.05
N ARG A 45 13.76 1.41 -14.59
CA ARG A 45 15.13 0.96 -14.88
C ARG A 45 15.36 0.75 -16.37
N ASP A 46 14.36 0.19 -17.04
CA ASP A 46 14.37 -0.11 -18.47
C ASP A 46 12.92 -0.06 -19.00
N LEU A 47 12.76 0.35 -20.26
CA LEU A 47 11.46 0.52 -20.93
C LEU A 47 10.78 -0.82 -21.25
N ASP A 48 11.57 -1.88 -21.45
CA ASP A 48 11.05 -3.22 -21.80
C ASP A 48 10.85 -4.13 -20.58
N SER A 49 11.10 -3.62 -19.37
CA SER A 49 10.95 -4.38 -18.13
C SER A 49 9.49 -4.76 -17.84
N ARG A 50 9.26 -6.06 -17.62
CA ARG A 50 7.96 -6.61 -17.21
C ARG A 50 8.10 -7.50 -15.98
N THR A 51 7.09 -7.47 -15.13
CA THR A 51 6.94 -8.30 -13.94
C THR A 51 6.15 -9.58 -14.21
N GLY A 52 5.31 -9.59 -15.25
CA GLY A 52 4.30 -10.64 -15.47
C GLY A 52 3.08 -10.51 -14.53
N ASP A 53 3.06 -9.49 -13.68
CA ASP A 53 1.94 -9.12 -12.83
C ASP A 53 1.24 -7.91 -13.47
N PRO A 54 0.00 -8.03 -13.98
CA PRO A 54 -0.68 -6.96 -14.69
C PRO A 54 -0.82 -5.65 -13.89
N VAL A 55 -0.96 -5.73 -12.57
CA VAL A 55 -1.06 -4.54 -11.70
C VAL A 55 0.25 -3.77 -11.70
N LEU A 56 1.36 -4.49 -11.54
CA LEU A 56 2.68 -3.88 -11.48
C LEU A 56 3.13 -3.40 -12.86
N ASP A 57 2.81 -4.15 -13.91
CA ASP A 57 3.12 -3.79 -15.30
C ASP A 57 2.35 -2.55 -15.74
N GLY A 58 1.06 -2.43 -15.41
CA GLY A 58 0.28 -1.23 -15.68
C GLY A 58 0.76 0.01 -14.91
N LEU A 59 1.30 -0.16 -13.69
CA LEU A 59 1.95 0.95 -12.97
C LEU A 59 3.30 1.32 -13.59
N LEU A 60 4.13 0.36 -14.00
CA LEU A 60 5.39 0.65 -14.72
C LEU A 60 5.15 1.42 -16.01
N GLU A 61 4.17 1.01 -16.79
CA GLU A 61 3.75 1.70 -18.01
C GLU A 61 3.29 3.13 -17.71
N LEU A 62 2.41 3.31 -16.72
CA LEU A 62 1.95 4.63 -16.31
C LEU A 62 3.10 5.56 -15.89
N VAL A 63 4.11 5.04 -15.18
CA VAL A 63 5.30 5.83 -14.79
C VAL A 63 6.12 6.21 -16.02
N SER A 64 6.31 5.26 -16.94
CA SER A 64 7.11 5.45 -18.16
C SER A 64 6.51 6.49 -19.11
N GLU A 65 5.17 6.57 -19.18
CA GLU A 65 4.45 7.49 -20.06
C GLU A 65 4.17 8.86 -19.42
N SER A 66 4.45 9.03 -18.13
CA SER A 66 4.20 10.27 -17.40
C SER A 66 5.44 11.16 -17.35
N CYS A 67 5.25 12.44 -17.01
CA CYS A 67 6.39 13.30 -16.72
C CYS A 67 7.09 12.87 -15.40
N PRO A 68 8.38 13.21 -15.22
CA PRO A 68 9.12 12.85 -14.02
C PRO A 68 8.44 13.34 -12.74
N HIS A 69 8.22 12.44 -11.80
CA HIS A 69 7.60 12.74 -10.50
C HIS A 69 8.35 12.09 -9.35
N ARG A 70 8.35 12.80 -8.21
CA ARG A 70 8.89 12.27 -6.96
C ARG A 70 8.07 11.09 -6.45
N TRP A 71 8.71 10.17 -5.72
CA TRP A 71 8.03 9.04 -5.08
C TRP A 71 6.81 9.45 -4.26
N ARG A 72 6.93 10.53 -3.47
CA ARG A 72 5.83 11.05 -2.64
C ARG A 72 4.59 11.42 -3.45
N VAL A 73 4.77 11.97 -4.66
CA VAL A 73 3.68 12.36 -5.56
C VAL A 73 3.01 11.13 -6.16
N TRP A 74 3.80 10.12 -6.53
CA TRP A 74 3.29 8.87 -7.08
C TRP A 74 2.36 8.10 -6.14
N VAL A 75 2.45 8.31 -4.82
CA VAL A 75 1.55 7.69 -3.83
C VAL A 75 0.09 8.02 -4.12
N THR A 76 -0.23 9.24 -4.55
CA THR A 76 -1.60 9.68 -4.79
C THR A 76 -1.93 9.85 -6.26
N LEU A 77 -0.93 10.17 -7.08
CA LEU A 77 -1.10 10.41 -8.51
C LEU A 77 -1.80 9.22 -9.18
N ARG A 78 -3.05 9.46 -9.59
CA ARG A 78 -3.91 8.47 -10.26
C ARG A 78 -3.99 7.14 -9.49
N ALA A 79 -3.89 7.16 -8.15
CA ALA A 79 -3.80 5.95 -7.32
C ALA A 79 -4.95 4.96 -7.51
N ARG A 80 -6.15 5.45 -7.87
CA ARG A 80 -7.33 4.64 -8.16
C ARG A 80 -7.08 3.53 -9.19
N TYR A 81 -6.29 3.79 -10.23
CA TYR A 81 -6.09 2.78 -11.28
C TYR A 81 -5.38 1.53 -10.76
N THR A 82 -4.44 1.69 -9.81
CA THR A 82 -3.82 0.52 -9.16
C THR A 82 -4.78 -0.17 -8.21
N LEU A 83 -5.62 0.57 -7.48
CA LEU A 83 -6.64 -0.04 -6.62
C LEU A 83 -7.62 -0.88 -7.43
N ASP A 84 -8.11 -0.34 -8.54
CA ASP A 84 -9.06 -1.04 -9.41
C ASP A 84 -8.43 -2.30 -10.02
N ALA A 85 -7.21 -2.19 -10.56
CA ALA A 85 -6.47 -3.35 -11.09
C ALA A 85 -6.22 -4.43 -10.02
N VAL A 86 -5.88 -4.04 -8.78
CA VAL A 86 -5.70 -4.99 -7.67
C VAL A 86 -7.01 -5.67 -7.29
N ARG A 87 -8.12 -4.94 -7.30
CA ARG A 87 -9.44 -5.52 -7.02
C ARG A 87 -9.85 -6.51 -8.11
N GLU A 88 -9.61 -6.18 -9.37
CA GLU A 88 -9.84 -7.09 -10.50
C GLU A 88 -8.99 -8.36 -10.38
N GLN A 89 -7.71 -8.22 -10.04
CA GLN A 89 -6.85 -9.38 -9.77
C GLN A 89 -7.37 -10.23 -8.60
N LEU A 90 -7.77 -9.60 -7.49
CA LEU A 90 -8.32 -10.33 -6.34
C LEU A 90 -9.67 -10.99 -6.65
N VAL A 91 -10.46 -10.45 -7.58
CA VAL A 91 -11.66 -11.12 -8.11
C VAL A 91 -11.28 -12.34 -8.94
N ALA A 92 -10.27 -12.23 -9.80
CA ALA A 92 -9.77 -13.36 -10.58
C ALA A 92 -9.18 -14.48 -9.69
N GLU A 93 -8.57 -14.12 -8.56
CA GLU A 93 -8.09 -15.05 -7.53
C GLU A 93 -9.20 -15.62 -6.63
N GLY A 94 -10.45 -15.14 -6.76
CA GLY A 94 -11.59 -15.58 -5.95
C GLY A 94 -11.58 -15.06 -4.50
N VAL A 95 -10.70 -14.11 -4.18
CA VAL A 95 -10.65 -13.46 -2.86
C VAL A 95 -11.75 -12.40 -2.73
N LEU A 96 -12.08 -11.73 -3.84
CA LEU A 96 -13.19 -10.80 -3.94
C LEU A 96 -14.28 -11.33 -4.88
N ARG A 97 -15.50 -10.84 -4.70
CA ARG A 97 -16.60 -10.99 -5.64
C ARG A 97 -17.09 -9.63 -6.09
N ALA A 98 -17.31 -9.47 -7.40
CA ALA A 98 -17.94 -8.30 -7.97
C ALA A 98 -19.46 -8.46 -7.98
N GLU A 99 -20.16 -7.57 -7.28
CA GLU A 99 -21.62 -7.46 -7.26
C GLU A 99 -22.07 -6.29 -8.14
N LYS A 100 -22.99 -6.56 -9.07
CA LYS A 100 -23.57 -5.52 -9.92
C LYS A 100 -24.81 -4.95 -9.24
N HIS A 101 -24.73 -3.72 -8.76
CA HIS A 101 -25.90 -2.99 -8.27
C HIS A 101 -26.48 -2.12 -9.38
N ARG A 102 -27.80 -2.20 -9.56
CA ARG A 102 -28.57 -1.27 -10.40
C ARG A 102 -29.26 -0.27 -9.50
N VAL A 103 -28.64 0.88 -9.26
CA VAL A 103 -29.31 1.99 -8.57
C VAL A 103 -30.10 2.79 -9.62
N LEU A 104 -31.43 2.72 -9.54
CA LEU A 104 -32.39 3.62 -10.19
C LEU A 104 -32.04 4.05 -11.64
N ARG A 105 -31.77 3.08 -12.52
CA ARG A 105 -31.67 3.21 -14.00
C ARG A 105 -30.52 4.05 -14.57
N VAL A 106 -29.65 4.71 -13.78
CA VAL A 106 -28.66 5.64 -14.40
C VAL A 106 -27.23 5.09 -14.54
N PHE A 107 -26.64 4.33 -13.61
CA PHE A 107 -25.32 3.71 -13.87
C PHE A 107 -25.15 2.40 -13.10
N PRO A 108 -24.69 1.30 -13.74
CA PRO A 108 -24.30 0.11 -13.00
C PRO A 108 -23.05 0.44 -12.16
N SER A 109 -23.16 0.34 -10.84
CA SER A 109 -21.99 0.38 -9.95
C SER A 109 -21.55 -1.05 -9.67
N VAL A 110 -20.25 -1.29 -9.74
CA VAL A 110 -19.65 -2.55 -9.28
C VAL A 110 -19.23 -2.36 -7.84
N GLU A 111 -19.90 -3.08 -6.95
CA GLU A 111 -19.47 -3.20 -5.56
C GLU A 111 -18.59 -4.44 -5.44
N HIS A 112 -17.44 -4.30 -4.78
CA HIS A 112 -16.58 -5.43 -4.48
C HIS A 112 -16.86 -5.87 -3.05
N VAL A 113 -17.08 -7.16 -2.84
CA VAL A 113 -17.25 -7.76 -1.51
C VAL A 113 -16.16 -8.80 -1.27
N LEU A 114 -15.77 -9.01 -0.01
CA LEU A 114 -14.87 -10.11 0.36
C LEU A 114 -15.59 -11.44 0.16
N ALA A 115 -15.07 -12.27 -0.73
CA ALA A 115 -15.50 -13.66 -0.89
C ALA A 115 -14.78 -14.56 0.12
N ASP A 116 -13.51 -14.27 0.41
CA ASP A 116 -12.69 -14.95 1.42
C ASP A 116 -12.41 -14.00 2.60
N THR A 117 -13.37 -13.89 3.51
CA THR A 117 -13.23 -13.08 4.73
C THR A 117 -12.16 -13.63 5.67
N ALA A 118 -12.01 -14.96 5.74
CA ALA A 118 -11.03 -15.62 6.60
C ALA A 118 -9.59 -15.21 6.26
N ARG A 119 -9.26 -15.08 4.97
CA ARG A 119 -7.95 -14.59 4.53
C ARG A 119 -7.69 -13.14 4.93
N ALA A 120 -8.69 -12.27 4.80
CA ALA A 120 -8.57 -10.88 5.23
C ALA A 120 -8.40 -10.77 6.75
N ASP A 121 -9.17 -11.53 7.52
CA ASP A 121 -9.13 -11.55 8.98
C ASP A 121 -7.81 -12.13 9.50
N ALA A 122 -7.31 -13.20 8.89
CA ALA A 122 -6.00 -13.77 9.22
C ALA A 122 -4.88 -12.75 9.00
N LEU A 123 -4.91 -12.02 7.88
CA LEU A 123 -3.94 -10.98 7.57
C LEU A 123 -4.03 -9.80 8.56
N ARG A 124 -5.25 -9.36 8.91
CA ARG A 124 -5.45 -8.28 9.90
C ARG A 124 -4.99 -8.70 11.30
N GLY A 125 -5.27 -9.94 11.69
CA GLY A 125 -4.83 -10.52 12.97
C GLY A 125 -3.31 -10.70 13.04
N GLU A 126 -2.66 -11.14 11.97
CA GLU A 126 -1.20 -11.17 11.84
C GLU A 126 -0.61 -9.76 11.97
N ALA A 127 -1.12 -8.80 11.21
CA ALA A 127 -0.66 -7.41 11.24
C ALA A 127 -0.79 -6.79 12.64
N HIS A 128 -1.94 -6.98 13.30
CA HIS A 128 -2.16 -6.49 14.65
C HIS A 128 -1.16 -7.09 15.64
N ARG A 129 -0.96 -8.40 15.61
CA ARG A 129 0.01 -9.09 16.48
C ARG A 129 1.44 -8.60 16.27
N ILE A 130 1.90 -8.45 15.02
CA ILE A 130 3.27 -8.01 14.75
C ILE A 130 3.47 -6.55 15.17
N LEU A 131 2.50 -5.68 14.86
CA LEU A 131 2.53 -4.26 15.27
C LEU A 131 2.43 -4.09 16.79
N ALA A 132 1.78 -5.01 17.49
CA ALA A 132 1.75 -5.06 18.96
C ALA A 132 3.03 -5.67 19.57
N GLY A 133 3.99 -6.12 18.78
CA GLY A 133 5.27 -6.63 19.28
C GLY A 133 5.29 -8.10 19.68
N SER A 134 4.34 -8.93 19.19
CA SER A 134 4.31 -10.37 19.48
C SER A 134 5.53 -11.17 18.98
N ALA A 135 6.33 -10.59 18.08
CA ALA A 135 7.57 -11.17 17.57
C ALA A 135 8.68 -10.09 17.51
N PRO A 136 9.96 -10.47 17.63
CA PRO A 136 11.11 -9.60 17.36
C PRO A 136 11.05 -9.01 15.94
N VAL A 137 11.64 -7.82 15.73
CA VAL A 137 11.61 -7.15 14.41
C VAL A 137 12.44 -7.92 13.39
N GLU A 138 13.53 -8.50 13.86
CA GLU A 138 14.58 -9.17 13.10
C GLU A 138 14.03 -10.43 12.42
N GLU A 139 13.09 -11.10 13.08
CA GLU A 139 12.40 -12.31 12.63
C GLU A 139 11.29 -12.03 11.60
N VAL A 140 10.83 -10.77 11.47
CA VAL A 140 9.80 -10.42 10.49
C VAL A 140 10.40 -10.44 9.08
N PRO A 141 9.82 -11.21 8.13
CA PRO A 141 10.27 -11.21 6.74
C PRO A 141 10.21 -9.80 6.14
N GLU A 142 11.22 -9.43 5.36
CA GLU A 142 11.32 -8.08 4.76
C GLU A 142 10.04 -7.67 4.01
N PRO A 143 9.42 -8.50 3.15
CA PRO A 143 8.21 -8.10 2.46
C PRO A 143 7.03 -7.81 3.41
N THR A 144 6.93 -8.56 4.51
CA THR A 144 5.93 -8.32 5.55
C THR A 144 6.25 -7.04 6.32
N ALA A 145 7.52 -6.80 6.67
CA ALA A 145 7.95 -5.57 7.33
C ALA A 145 7.66 -4.32 6.48
N THR A 146 7.89 -4.39 5.16
CA THR A 146 7.53 -3.34 4.19
C THR A 146 6.03 -3.05 4.20
N VAL A 147 5.19 -4.10 4.05
CA VAL A 147 3.72 -3.95 4.09
C VAL A 147 3.25 -3.31 5.39
N LEU A 148 3.76 -3.77 6.53
CA LEU A 148 3.34 -3.25 7.83
C LEU A 148 3.84 -1.83 8.09
N ALA A 149 5.03 -1.46 7.60
CA ALA A 149 5.53 -0.09 7.70
C ALA A 149 4.72 0.90 6.86
N LEU A 150 4.23 0.47 5.68
CA LEU A 150 3.34 1.25 4.81
C LEU A 150 1.92 1.32 5.38
N ALA A 151 1.35 0.19 5.81
CA ALA A 151 0.05 0.14 6.47
C ALA A 151 0.04 1.04 7.72
N ALA A 152 1.12 0.99 8.50
CA ALA A 152 1.32 1.86 9.65
C ALA A 152 1.18 3.35 9.29
N ALA A 153 1.93 3.78 8.26
CA ALA A 153 1.93 5.15 7.76
C ALA A 153 0.57 5.60 7.18
N ALA A 154 -0.22 4.67 6.65
CA ALA A 154 -1.59 4.92 6.19
C ALA A 154 -2.65 4.91 7.33
N GLY A 155 -2.25 4.66 8.58
CA GLY A 155 -3.17 4.56 9.71
C GLY A 155 -3.91 3.22 9.82
N LEU A 156 -3.40 2.15 9.21
CA LEU A 156 -3.97 0.80 9.19
C LEU A 156 -3.11 -0.29 9.90
N PRO A 157 -3.71 -1.25 10.63
CA PRO A 157 -5.05 -1.17 11.21
C PRO A 157 -5.11 -0.04 12.26
N PRO A 158 -6.31 0.48 12.59
CA PRO A 158 -6.46 1.40 13.71
C PRO A 158 -6.07 0.70 15.03
N VAL A 159 -5.28 1.38 15.86
CA VAL A 159 -4.81 0.86 17.16
C VAL A 159 -5.02 1.94 18.24
N PRO A 160 -5.35 1.58 19.49
CA PRO A 160 -5.62 2.55 20.55
C PRO A 160 -4.43 3.44 20.89
N ASP A 161 -3.20 2.90 20.85
CA ASP A 161 -1.97 3.63 21.09
C ASP A 161 -1.18 3.79 19.78
N GLY A 162 -1.32 4.97 19.17
CA GLY A 162 -0.60 5.31 17.94
C GLY A 162 0.91 5.42 18.15
N SER A 163 1.38 5.82 19.33
CA SER A 163 2.80 6.11 19.58
C SER A 163 3.65 4.84 19.61
N LEU A 164 3.18 3.80 20.29
CA LEU A 164 3.84 2.49 20.31
C LEU A 164 3.85 1.85 18.93
N ARG A 165 2.73 1.97 18.20
CA ARG A 165 2.60 1.51 16.82
C ARG A 165 3.57 2.23 15.89
N ASP A 166 3.74 3.54 16.02
CA ASP A 166 4.65 4.32 15.19
C ASP A 166 6.12 3.93 15.44
N GLY A 167 6.51 3.77 16.71
CA GLY A 167 7.84 3.27 17.06
C GLY A 167 8.11 1.87 16.50
N ARG A 168 7.13 0.96 16.60
CA ARG A 168 7.23 -0.39 16.03
C ARG A 168 7.31 -0.36 14.50
N ALA A 169 6.53 0.50 13.86
CA ALA A 169 6.51 0.67 12.41
C ALA A 169 7.81 1.26 11.87
N ASP A 170 8.44 2.18 12.60
CA ASP A 170 9.76 2.70 12.25
C ASP A 170 10.84 1.62 12.35
N ALA A 171 10.76 0.74 13.34
CA ALA A 171 11.65 -0.41 13.43
C ALA A 171 11.46 -1.38 12.24
N LEU A 172 10.21 -1.66 11.86
CA LEU A 172 9.90 -2.48 10.68
C LEU A 172 10.39 -1.83 9.38
N ALA A 173 10.26 -0.51 9.24
CA ALA A 173 10.78 0.21 8.09
C ALA A 173 12.31 0.13 7.99
N ARG A 174 13.02 0.25 9.13
CA ARG A 174 14.48 0.03 9.17
C ARG A 174 14.85 -1.40 8.79
N ARG A 175 14.11 -2.40 9.30
CA ARG A 175 14.31 -3.81 8.94
C ARG A 175 14.10 -4.07 7.46
N ALA A 176 13.10 -3.43 6.86
CA ALA A 176 12.80 -3.53 5.45
C ALA A 176 13.90 -2.91 4.57
N GLY A 177 14.39 -1.74 4.94
CA GLY A 177 15.47 -1.02 4.24
C GLY A 177 16.89 -1.56 4.49
N ALA A 178 17.07 -2.54 5.39
CA ALA A 178 18.39 -3.00 5.82
C ALA A 178 19.19 -3.66 4.68
N THR A 179 18.52 -4.30 3.72
CA THR A 179 19.18 -5.01 2.60
C THR A 179 19.79 -4.05 1.59
N THR A 180 19.18 -2.88 1.35
CA THR A 180 19.66 -1.91 0.37
C THR A 180 19.30 -0.49 0.79
N PRO A 181 20.29 0.39 1.00
CA PRO A 181 20.05 1.79 1.39
C PRO A 181 19.12 2.54 0.43
N ALA A 182 19.22 2.28 -0.88
CA ALA A 182 18.35 2.87 -1.89
C ALA A 182 16.87 2.53 -1.64
N PHE A 183 16.55 1.27 -1.33
CA PHE A 183 15.19 0.89 -0.99
C PHE A 183 14.70 1.54 0.32
N GLY A 184 15.59 1.67 1.31
CA GLY A 184 15.30 2.38 2.56
C GLY A 184 14.93 3.85 2.35
N ALA A 185 15.55 4.53 1.37
CA ALA A 185 15.20 5.90 1.00
C ALA A 185 13.82 5.97 0.31
N VAL A 186 13.57 5.09 -0.67
CA VAL A 186 12.25 4.99 -1.34
C VAL A 186 11.14 4.73 -0.33
N LEU A 187 11.32 3.75 0.57
CA LEU A 187 10.32 3.42 1.59
C LEU A 187 10.01 4.62 2.51
N ARG A 188 11.01 5.47 2.80
CA ARG A 188 10.81 6.69 3.58
C ARG A 188 9.89 7.68 2.85
N GLU A 189 10.13 7.92 1.57
CA GLU A 189 9.30 8.81 0.73
C GLU A 189 7.87 8.30 0.57
N LEU A 190 7.70 7.00 0.36
CA LEU A 190 6.37 6.38 0.28
C LEU A 190 5.60 6.53 1.61
N ARG A 191 6.26 6.29 2.75
CA ARG A 191 5.65 6.50 4.07
C ARG A 191 5.33 7.97 4.33
N ALA A 192 6.16 8.90 3.85
CA ALA A 192 5.87 10.33 3.94
C ALA A 192 4.58 10.67 3.16
N GLY A 193 4.48 10.23 1.90
CA GLY A 193 3.30 10.47 1.06
C GLY A 193 2.01 9.91 1.65
N LEU A 194 2.07 8.75 2.30
CA LEU A 194 0.91 8.19 3.01
C LEU A 194 0.50 9.01 4.23
N ARG A 195 1.46 9.57 4.97
CA ARG A 195 1.18 10.41 6.15
C ARG A 195 0.61 11.76 5.79
N ASP A 196 0.95 12.32 4.63
CA ASP A 196 0.35 13.56 4.14
C ASP A 196 -1.15 13.41 3.87
N GLU A 197 -1.58 12.22 3.44
CA GLU A 197 -2.98 11.87 3.18
C GLU A 197 -3.73 11.38 4.42
N ALA A 198 -3.01 10.95 5.46
CA ALA A 198 -3.64 10.56 6.72
C ALA A 198 -4.26 11.82 7.36
N PRO A 199 -5.56 11.82 7.73
CA PRO A 199 -6.17 12.96 8.37
C PRO A 199 -5.40 13.35 9.62
N GLN A 200 -5.04 14.62 9.73
CA GLN A 200 -4.51 15.15 10.97
C GLN A 200 -5.57 14.92 12.05
N ALA A 201 -5.20 14.23 13.13
CA ALA A 201 -6.04 14.14 14.31
C ALA A 201 -6.31 15.58 14.76
N SER A 202 -7.53 16.05 14.51
CA SER A 202 -7.96 17.40 14.90
C SER A 202 -7.66 17.55 16.38
N LEU A 203 -6.69 18.42 16.70
CA LEU A 203 -6.47 18.90 18.06
C LEU A 203 -7.76 19.62 18.47
N THR A 204 -8.63 18.91 19.19
CA THR A 204 -9.74 19.52 19.91
C THR A 204 -9.12 20.45 20.95
N ARG A 205 -8.90 21.72 20.58
CA ARG A 205 -8.64 22.78 21.56
C ARG A 205 -9.87 22.83 22.47
N GLY A 206 -9.65 22.46 23.72
CA GLY A 206 -10.61 22.66 24.80
C GLY A 206 -11.04 24.13 24.83
N ARG A 207 -12.33 24.31 25.06
CA ARG A 207 -12.93 25.59 25.48
C ARG A 207 -12.35 26.04 26.81
#